data_AF-A0A0D0PD60-F1
#
_entry.id   AF-A0A0D0PD60-F1
#
_cell.length_a   1.000
_cell.length_b   1.000
_cell.length_c   1.000
_cell.angle_alpha   90.00
_cell.angle_beta   90.00
_cell.angle_gamma   90.00
#
_symmetry.space_group_name_H-M   'P 1'
#
loop_
_entity.id
_entity.type
_entity.pdbx_description
1 polymer ?
#
loop_
_entity_poly.entity_id
_entity_poly.type
_entity_poly.pdbx_seq_one_letter_code
_entity_poly.pdbx_strand_id
1 'polypeptide(L)' 'MPAFKVRTYEENIIVEADSIEFCADTIRLMFITNGKVTAGFSRYLWVQEVKAEATAEPEVPVTEEPVSE' A
#
# COMPACT_ATOMS: atom_id res chain seq x y z
N MET A 1 6.30 -4.81 1.54
CA MET A 1 6.58 -3.37 1.43
C MET A 1 5.23 -2.66 1.45
N PRO A 2 5.00 -1.68 2.35
CA PRO A 2 3.73 -0.97 2.39
C PRO A 2 3.46 -0.22 1.08
N ALA A 3 2.18 -0.12 0.72
CA ALA A 3 1.72 0.63 -0.43
C ALA A 3 0.95 1.86 0.03
N PHE A 4 1.21 3.00 -0.60
CA PHE A 4 0.61 4.28 -0.26
C PHE A 4 -0.17 4.80 -1.46
N LYS A 5 -1.45 5.10 -1.26
CA LYS A 5 -2.27 5.79 -2.26
C LYS A 5 -2.05 7.29 -2.10
N VAL A 6 -1.57 7.93 -3.16
CA VAL A 6 -1.30 9.36 -3.21
C VAL A 6 -2.23 9.98 -4.24
N ARG A 7 -3.03 10.98 -3.82
CA ARG A 7 -3.88 11.76 -4.73
C ARG A 7 -3.22 13.10 -5.02
N THR A 8 -2.85 13.30 -6.28
CA THR A 8 -2.37 14.57 -6.82
C THR A 8 -3.55 15.35 -7.42
N TYR A 9 -3.28 16.55 -7.96
CA TYR A 9 -4.30 17.32 -8.70
C TYR A 9 -4.67 16.69 -10.04
N GLU A 10 -3.73 15.96 -10.66
CA GLU A 10 -3.87 15.44 -12.01
C GLU A 10 -4.38 13.99 -11.99
N GLU A 11 -3.92 13.18 -11.03
CA GLU A 11 -4.21 11.76 -10.97
C GLU A 11 -4.04 11.13 -9.58
N ASN A 12 -4.53 9.89 -9.44
CA ASN A 12 -4.27 9.04 -8.28
C ASN A 12 -3.15 8.04 -8.63
N ILE A 13 -2.10 8.02 -7.82
CA ILE A 13 -0.95 7.12 -7.99
C ILE A 13 -0.81 6.21 -6.76
N ILE A 14 -0.19 5.04 -6.97
CA ILE A 14 0.20 4.13 -5.89
C ILE A 14 1.72 4.15 -5.81
N VAL A 15 2.24 4.38 -4.61
CA VAL A 15 3.68 4.40 -4.33
C VAL A 15 4.00 3.30 -3.33
N GLU A 16 4.94 2.43 -3.66
CA GLU A 16 5.45 1.43 -2.72
C GLU A 16 6.73 1.96 -2.08
N ALA A 17 6.79 1.98 -0.76
CA ALA A 17 7.94 2.48 0.00
C ALA A 17 8.00 1.81 1.37
N ASP A 18 9.16 1.85 2.03
CA ASP A 18 9.32 1.33 3.39
C ASP A 18 8.73 2.30 4.42
N SER A 19 8.91 3.61 4.19
CA SER A 19 8.40 4.67 5.06
C SER A 19 8.11 5.97 4.31
N ILE A 20 7.42 6.88 4.99
CA ILE A 20 7.16 8.25 4.54
C ILE A 20 7.67 9.23 5.59
N GLU A 21 8.37 10.27 5.15
CA GLU A 21 8.80 11.38 5.98
C GLU A 21 8.26 12.72 5.46
N PHE A 22 7.77 13.56 6.37
CA PHE A 22 7.39 14.93 6.06
C PHE A 22 8.59 15.86 6.21
N CYS A 23 9.02 16.46 5.10
CA CYS A 23 10.05 17.51 5.07
C CYS A 23 9.37 18.88 5.17
N ALA A 24 9.44 19.49 6.34
CA ALA A 24 8.83 20.81 6.60
C ALA A 24 9.47 21.93 5.77
N ASP A 25 10.78 21.89 5.56
CA ASP A 25 11.54 22.95 4.87
C ASP A 25 11.14 23.13 3.40
N THR A 26 10.69 22.05 2.77
CA THR A 26 10.29 22.07 1.36
C THR A 26 8.80 21.76 1.15
N ILE A 27 8.06 21.51 2.24
CA ILE A 27 6.67 21.03 2.26
C ILE A 27 6.54 19.83 1.30
N ARG A 28 7.30 18.77 1.58
CA ARG A 28 7.33 17.54 0.77
C ARG A 28 7.07 16.31 1.62
N LEU A 29 6.37 15.33 1.06
CA LEU A 29 6.45 13.95 1.54
C LEU A 29 7.50 13.21 0.74
N MET A 30 8.48 12.65 1.45
CA MET A 30 9.53 11.81 0.91
C MET A 30 9.19 10.36 1.18
N PHE A 31 9.22 9.55 0.13
CA PHE A 31 9.01 8.11 0.19
C PHE A 31 10.39 7.46 0.17
N ILE A 32 10.64 6.59 1.15
CA ILE A 32 11.97 6.03 1.39
C ILE A 32 11.92 4.52 1.16
N THR A 33 12.85 4.01 0.36
CA THR A 33 13.08 2.58 0.14
C THR A 33 14.55 2.28 0.32
N ASN A 34 14.90 1.27 1.12
CA ASN A 34 16.29 0.89 1.41
C ASN A 34 17.16 2.08 1.88
N GLY A 35 16.59 2.98 2.68
CA GLY A 35 17.29 4.16 3.22
C GLY A 35 17.56 5.28 2.20
N LYS A 36 16.95 5.24 1.01
CA LYS A 36 17.07 6.28 -0.03
C LYS A 36 15.71 6.85 -0.40
N VAL A 37 15.66 8.12 -0.77
CA VAL A 37 14.44 8.76 -1.29
C VAL A 37 14.16 8.22 -2.70
N THR A 38 13.00 7.58 -2.88
CA THR A 38 12.57 7.00 -4.16
C THR A 38 11.47 7.81 -4.83
N ALA A 39 10.67 8.56 -4.06
CA ALA A 39 9.71 9.53 -4.59
C ALA A 39 9.55 10.74 -3.66
N GLY A 40 9.14 11.87 -4.23
CA GLY A 40 8.90 13.10 -3.49
C GLY A 40 7.79 13.92 -4.11
N PHE A 41 6.78 14.30 -3.32
CA PHE A 41 5.65 15.10 -3.79
C PHE A 41 5.58 16.39 -2.98
N SER A 42 5.44 17.54 -3.66
CA SER A 42 5.33 18.87 -3.01
C SER A 42 3.87 19.36 -2.94
N ARG A 43 2.96 18.72 -3.68
CA ARG A 43 1.55 19.11 -3.78
C ARG A 43 0.69 17.84 -3.88
N TYR A 44 -0.15 17.63 -2.88
CA TYR A 44 -1.12 16.53 -2.85
C TYR A 44 -2.38 17.04 -2.16
N LEU A 45 -3.51 16.46 -2.56
CA LEU A 45 -4.77 16.68 -1.88
C LEU A 45 -4.88 15.73 -0.68
N TRP A 46 -4.26 14.55 -0.75
CA TRP A 46 -4.42 13.48 0.24
C TRP A 46 -3.41 12.32 0.07
N VAL A 47 -3.06 11.64 1.19
CA VAL A 47 -2.24 10.42 1.23
C VAL A 47 -2.82 9.43 2.25
N GLN A 48 -2.87 8.13 1.91
CA GLN A 48 -3.25 7.05 2.83
C GLN A 48 -2.37 5.81 2.65
N GLU A 49 -1.92 5.23 3.77
CA GLU A 49 -1.32 3.91 3.81
C GLU A 49 -2.39 2.82 3.56
N VAL A 50 -2.11 1.94 2.60
CA VAL A 50 -2.94 0.78 2.28
C VAL A 50 -2.48 -0.36 3.17
N LYS A 51 -3.29 -0.71 4.17
CA LYS A 51 -3.09 -1.93 4.95
C LYS A 51 -3.38 -3.12 4.03
N ALA A 52 -2.45 -4.07 3.95
CA ALA A 52 -2.72 -5.34 3.30
C ALA A 52 -3.81 -6.06 4.12
N GLU A 53 -4.94 -6.36 3.50
CA GLU A 53 -5.91 -7.28 4.09
C GLU A 53 -5.27 -8.67 4.13
N ALA A 54 -5.42 -9.36 5.27
CA ALA A 54 -4.98 -10.75 5.38
C ALA A 54 -5.78 -11.57 4.36
N THR A 55 -5.11 -12.07 3.33
CA THR A 55 -5.67 -13.02 2.38
C THR A 55 -6.22 -14.20 3.17
N ALA A 56 -7.54 -14.40 3.19
CA ALA A 56 -8.13 -15.62 3.72
C ALA A 56 -7.54 -16.79 2.92
N GLU A 57 -6.94 -17.76 3.62
CA GLU A 57 -6.45 -19.00 3.01
C GLU A 57 -7.60 -19.69 2.24
N PRO A 58 -7.34 -20.32 1.08
CA PRO A 58 -8.38 -21.01 0.35
C PRO A 58 -8.94 -22.17 1.19
N GLU A 59 -10.25 -22.19 1.40
CA GLU A 59 -10.97 -23.29 2.02
C GLU A 59 -10.65 -24.59 1.26
N VAL A 60 -10.02 -25.54 1.96
CA VAL A 60 -9.79 -26.89 1.44
C VAL A 60 -11.16 -27.52 1.17
N PRO A 61 -11.44 -28.10 -0.01
CA PRO A 61 -12.73 -28.73 -0.24
C PRO A 61 -12.85 -29.94 0.70
N VAL A 62 -13.85 -29.91 1.57
CA VAL A 62 -14.26 -31.10 2.34
C VAL A 62 -14.85 -32.09 1.34
N THR A 63 -14.09 -33.13 0.99
CA THR A 63 -14.62 -34.28 0.26
C THR A 63 -15.54 -35.04 1.22
N GLU A 64 -16.86 -34.89 1.07
CA GLU A 64 -17.82 -35.79 1.72
C GLU A 64 -17.65 -37.20 1.12
N GLU A 65 -17.39 -38.19 1.98
CA GLU A 65 -17.38 -39.61 1.59
C GLU A 65 -18.79 -40.05 1.14
N PRO A 66 -18.90 -40.97 0.16
CA PRO A 66 -20.21 -41.38 -0.33
C PRO A 66 -20.93 -42.27 0.69
N VAL A 67 -22.14 -41.89 1.09
CA VAL A 67 -23.05 -42.77 1.82
C VAL A 67 -23.54 -43.86 0.86
N SER A 68 -23.15 -45.11 1.12
CA SER A 68 -23.66 -46.30 0.43
C SER A 68 -25.07 -46.64 0.93
N GLU A 69 -25.99 -46.93 0.01
CA GLU A 69 -27.23 -47.68 0.27
C GLU A 69 -27.20 -49.01 -0.49
#